data_AF-A0A954WEM6-F1
#
_entry.id   AF-A0A954WEM6-F1
#
_cell.length_a   1.000
_cell.length_b   1.000
_cell.length_c   1.000
_cell.angle_alpha   90.00
_cell.angle_beta   90.00
_cell.angle_gamma   90.00
#
_symmetry.space_group_name_H-M   'P 1'
#
loop_
_entity.id
_entity.type
_entity.pdbx_description
1 polymer ?
#
loop_
_entity_poly.entity_id
_entity_poly.type
_entity_poly.pdbx_seq_one_letter_code
_entity_poly.pdbx_strand_id
1 'polypeptide(L)'
;GTMLDNTLIVYLSDAAESHHSRCWEWPFVLLGDLGGRLKSGRCLSYPNYATAGHRTINGLYTTLLHTAGNPATTFGQADPMLKDFDQTGPLPELLA
;
A
#
# COMPACT_ATOMS: atom_id res chain seq x y z
N GLY A 1 -11.56 3.56 22.50
CA GLY A 1 -11.27 2.53 21.48
C GLY A 1 -10.93 1.25 22.19
N THR A 2 -11.53 0.17 21.76
CA THR A 2 -11.18 -1.20 22.14
C THR A 2 -9.98 -1.68 21.32
N MET A 3 -9.50 -2.90 21.54
CA MET A 3 -8.39 -3.48 20.78
C MET A 3 -8.69 -3.56 19.27
N LEU A 4 -9.91 -3.96 18.88
CA LEU A 4 -10.27 -4.14 17.47
C LEU A 4 -10.38 -2.82 16.71
N ASP A 5 -10.83 -1.74 17.34
CA ASP A 5 -10.95 -0.43 16.68
C ASP A 5 -9.58 0.11 16.23
N ASN A 6 -8.48 -0.34 16.84
CA ASN A 6 -7.11 0.05 16.49
C ASN A 6 -6.35 -1.06 15.75
N THR A 7 -7.04 -2.12 15.32
CA THR A 7 -6.43 -3.24 14.60
C THR A 7 -6.67 -3.09 13.10
N LEU A 8 -5.65 -3.44 12.31
CA LEU A 8 -5.77 -3.62 10.87
C LEU A 8 -5.40 -5.06 10.53
N ILE A 9 -6.30 -5.76 9.85
CA ILE A 9 -6.00 -7.06 9.25
C ILE A 9 -5.67 -6.82 7.78
N VAL A 10 -4.47 -7.25 7.37
CA VAL A 10 -4.01 -7.20 5.99
C VAL A 10 -4.09 -8.62 5.43
N TYR A 11 -4.97 -8.83 4.46
CA TYR A 11 -5.11 -10.10 3.74
C TYR A 11 -4.58 -9.95 2.31
N LEU A 12 -3.67 -10.84 1.95
CA LEU A 12 -2.93 -10.84 0.69
C LEU A 12 -2.46 -12.27 0.36
N SER A 13 -2.13 -12.50 -0.91
CA SER A 13 -1.45 -13.73 -1.33
C SER A 13 0.05 -13.70 -1.02
N ASP A 14 0.66 -14.88 -0.91
CA ASP A 14 2.11 -15.06 -0.79
C ASP A 14 2.85 -14.80 -2.11
N ALA A 15 2.20 -15.08 -3.24
CA ALA A 15 2.65 -14.74 -4.57
C ALA A 15 1.70 -13.76 -5.25
N ALA A 16 2.25 -12.70 -5.85
CA ALA A 16 1.50 -11.77 -6.68
C ALA A 16 0.93 -12.45 -7.94
N GLU A 17 -0.06 -11.82 -8.58
CA GLU A 17 -0.47 -12.07 -9.98
C GLU A 17 -0.72 -13.57 -10.37
N SER A 18 -0.43 -13.93 -11.63
CA SER A 18 -0.77 -15.22 -12.26
C SER A 18 0.26 -16.33 -12.02
N HIS A 19 -0.05 -17.54 -12.49
CA HIS A 19 0.92 -18.65 -12.56
C HIS A 19 2.17 -18.20 -13.34
N HIS A 20 3.37 -18.39 -12.76
CA HIS A 20 4.64 -17.79 -13.20
C HIS A 20 4.65 -16.25 -13.14
N SER A 21 4.25 -15.73 -11.98
CA SER A 21 4.06 -14.32 -11.70
C SER A 21 5.24 -13.43 -12.08
N ARG A 22 4.91 -12.23 -12.58
CA ARG A 22 5.85 -11.12 -12.75
C ARG A 22 5.87 -10.17 -11.56
N CYS A 23 4.94 -10.35 -10.63
CA CYS A 23 4.73 -9.49 -9.48
C CYS A 23 4.46 -8.02 -9.83
N TRP A 24 3.76 -7.77 -10.94
CA TRP A 24 3.40 -6.40 -11.34
C TRP A 24 2.13 -5.92 -10.64
N GLU A 25 1.20 -6.83 -10.38
CA GLU A 25 -0.06 -6.54 -9.71
C GLU A 25 -0.20 -7.42 -8.47
N TRP A 26 -0.52 -6.78 -7.34
CA TRP A 26 -0.69 -7.48 -6.07
C TRP A 26 -1.90 -6.91 -5.33
N PRO A 27 -3.00 -7.67 -5.22
CA PRO A 27 -4.18 -7.23 -4.51
C PRO A 27 -3.98 -7.34 -2.99
N PHE A 28 -4.49 -6.35 -2.26
CA PHE A 28 -4.52 -6.34 -0.80
C PHE A 28 -5.95 -6.03 -0.34
N VAL A 29 -6.38 -6.73 0.70
CA VAL A 29 -7.62 -6.42 1.43
C VAL A 29 -7.25 -5.90 2.81
N LEU A 30 -7.66 -4.66 3.10
CA LEU A 30 -7.43 -4.00 4.38
C LEU A 30 -8.74 -3.97 5.16
N LEU A 31 -8.77 -4.64 6.31
CA LEU A 31 -9.94 -4.74 7.19
C LEU A 31 -9.67 -4.00 8.50
N GLY A 32 -10.41 -2.93 8.75
CA GLY A 32 -10.19 -1.99 9.85
C GLY A 32 -9.74 -0.62 9.37
N ASP A 33 -9.73 0.37 10.26
CA ASP A 33 -9.37 1.76 9.94
C ASP A 33 -8.31 2.36 10.88
N LEU A 34 -7.70 1.53 11.75
CA LEU A 34 -6.70 1.94 12.74
C LEU A 34 -7.17 3.12 13.60
N GLY A 35 -8.40 3.09 14.11
CA GLY A 35 -8.95 4.12 14.96
C GLY A 35 -9.23 5.40 14.19
N GLY A 36 -9.69 5.25 12.94
CA GLY A 36 -9.97 6.36 12.03
C GLY A 36 -8.74 7.02 11.41
N ARG A 37 -7.56 6.36 11.40
CA ARG A 37 -6.35 6.86 10.73
C ARG A 37 -6.30 6.50 9.24
N LEU A 38 -7.11 5.52 8.83
CA LEU A 38 -7.26 5.09 7.45
C LEU A 38 -8.70 5.33 6.96
N LYS A 39 -8.84 5.82 5.72
CA LYS A 39 -10.12 5.89 5.02
C LYS A 39 -10.48 4.50 4.48
N SER A 40 -11.54 3.89 5.03
CA SER A 40 -12.02 2.53 4.70
C SER A 40 -13.25 2.54 3.76
N GLY A 41 -13.81 1.36 3.45
CA GLY A 41 -15.10 1.22 2.75
C GLY A 41 -15.10 1.45 1.24
N ARG A 42 -13.97 1.23 0.56
CA ARG A 42 -13.80 1.50 -0.88
C ARG A 42 -12.76 0.59 -1.52
N CYS A 43 -12.80 0.51 -2.85
CA CYS A 43 -11.78 -0.14 -3.67
C CYS A 43 -10.88 0.93 -4.29
N LEU A 44 -9.56 0.75 -4.19
CA LEU A 44 -8.57 1.56 -4.89
C LEU A 44 -7.86 0.67 -5.91
N SER A 45 -7.68 1.19 -7.12
CA SER A 45 -6.89 0.56 -8.18
C SER A 45 -5.95 1.61 -8.74
N TYR A 46 -4.69 1.23 -8.88
CA TYR A 46 -3.66 2.10 -9.43
C TYR A 46 -3.38 1.71 -10.89
N PRO A 47 -2.92 2.66 -11.72
CA PRO A 47 -2.51 2.38 -13.08
C PRO A 47 -1.46 1.27 -13.18
N ASN A 48 -1.50 0.57 -14.31
CA ASN A 48 -0.58 -0.52 -14.64
C ASN A 48 0.89 -0.07 -14.57
N TYR A 49 1.77 -1.06 -14.54
CA TYR A 49 3.22 -0.85 -14.54
C TYR A 49 3.67 0.18 -15.59
N ALA A 50 4.57 1.08 -15.18
CA ALA A 50 5.12 2.17 -16.00
C ALA A 50 4.06 3.07 -16.68
N THR A 51 2.87 3.19 -16.09
CA THR A 51 1.81 4.11 -16.54
C THR A 51 1.70 5.30 -15.58
N ALA A 52 1.47 6.51 -16.10
CA ALA A 52 1.35 7.72 -15.27
C ALA A 52 0.37 7.52 -14.10
N GLY A 53 0.82 7.85 -12.88
CA GLY A 53 0.06 7.61 -11.65
C GLY A 53 0.24 6.22 -11.03
N HIS A 54 1.08 5.35 -11.61
CA HIS A 54 1.44 4.05 -11.03
C HIS A 54 1.98 4.22 -9.60
N ARG A 55 1.63 3.27 -8.73
CA ARG A 55 2.12 3.20 -7.35
C ARG A 55 2.65 1.80 -7.07
N THR A 56 3.77 1.76 -6.35
CA THR A 56 4.38 0.50 -5.91
C THR A 56 3.91 0.14 -4.50
N ILE A 57 4.14 -1.12 -4.11
CA ILE A 57 3.86 -1.64 -2.76
C ILE A 57 4.55 -0.82 -1.66
N ASN A 58 5.66 -0.14 -1.96
CA ASN A 58 6.33 0.79 -1.05
C ASN A 58 5.33 1.83 -0.48
N GLY A 59 4.46 2.38 -1.32
CA GLY A 59 3.46 3.35 -0.89
C GLY A 59 2.50 2.81 0.16
N LEU A 60 2.06 1.55 0.02
CA LEU A 60 1.19 0.92 1.02
C LEU A 60 1.93 0.75 2.36
N TYR A 61 3.14 0.19 2.36
CA TYR A 61 3.88 -0.03 3.60
C TYR A 61 4.31 1.27 4.29
N THR A 62 4.71 2.29 3.53
CA THR A 62 4.98 3.62 4.10
C THR A 62 3.72 4.25 4.68
N THR A 63 2.55 4.07 4.06
CA THR A 63 1.26 4.46 4.66
C THR A 63 1.07 3.81 6.04
N LEU A 64 1.29 2.49 6.13
CA LEU A 64 1.15 1.76 7.40
C LEU A 64 2.16 2.25 8.45
N LEU A 65 3.42 2.48 8.05
CA LEU A 65 4.44 3.03 8.95
C LEU A 65 4.05 4.41 9.47
N HIS A 66 3.53 5.29 8.60
CA HIS A 66 3.06 6.62 9.00
C HIS A 66 1.91 6.51 10.01
N THR A 67 0.94 5.61 9.78
CA THR A 67 -0.16 5.39 10.75
C THR A 67 0.31 4.82 12.09
N ALA A 68 1.45 4.13 12.10
CA ALA A 68 2.10 3.62 13.31
C ALA A 68 3.04 4.65 13.98
N GLY A 69 3.10 5.89 13.48
CA GLY A 69 3.94 6.97 14.05
C GLY A 69 5.39 6.95 13.58
N ASN A 70 5.73 6.17 12.54
CA ASN A 70 7.04 6.16 11.91
C ASN A 70 6.97 6.78 10.50
N PRO A 71 7.38 8.04 10.30
CA PRO A 71 7.23 8.74 9.03
C PRO A 71 8.30 8.34 8.00
N ALA A 72 8.38 7.05 7.67
CA ALA A 72 9.32 6.53 6.69
C ALA A 72 9.02 7.04 5.28
N THR A 73 10.06 7.39 4.53
CA THR A 73 9.94 7.85 3.14
C THR A 73 10.00 6.69 2.15
N THR A 74 10.52 5.54 2.55
CA THR A 74 10.67 4.36 1.69
C THR A 74 10.43 3.08 2.49
N PHE A 75 10.10 2.01 1.78
CA PHE A 75 10.05 0.65 2.30
C PHE A 75 10.53 -0.33 1.22
N GLY A 76 11.50 -1.19 1.56
CA GLY A 76 12.11 -2.11 0.61
C GLY A 76 13.00 -1.38 -0.42
N GLN A 77 13.20 -2.04 -1.57
CA GLN A 77 14.02 -1.52 -2.66
C GLN A 77 13.14 -0.86 -3.73
N ALA A 78 13.59 0.29 -4.25
CA ALA A 78 12.95 0.91 -5.41
C ALA A 78 13.12 0.04 -6.66
N ASP A 79 12.11 0.04 -7.54
CA ASP A 79 12.20 -0.58 -8.85
C ASP A 79 13.14 0.26 -9.75
N PRO A 80 14.26 -0.31 -10.20
CA PRO A 80 15.24 0.41 -11.03
C PRO A 80 14.72 0.77 -12.42
N MET A 81 13.60 0.22 -12.87
CA MET A 81 12.98 0.56 -14.17
C MET A 81 11.93 1.68 -14.06
N LEU A 82 11.54 2.07 -12.85
CA LEU A 82 10.55 3.12 -12.59
C LEU A 82 11.19 4.41 -12.05
N LYS A 83 12.40 4.76 -12.50
CA LYS A 83 13.16 5.92 -11.97
C LYS A 83 12.44 7.26 -12.10
N ASP A 84 11.60 7.39 -13.12
CA ASP A 84 10.84 8.61 -13.40
C ASP A 84 9.46 8.64 -12.71
N PHE A 85 9.16 7.63 -11.88
CA PHE A 85 7.91 7.52 -11.12
C PHE A 85 8.15 7.80 -9.64
N ASP A 86 7.13 8.34 -8.97
CA ASP A 86 7.15 8.48 -7.52
C ASP A 86 6.96 7.11 -6.85
N GLN A 87 8.05 6.61 -6.27
CA GLN A 87 8.12 5.35 -5.54
C GLN A 87 8.30 5.57 -4.02
N THR A 88 8.03 6.78 -3.54
CA THR A 88 8.32 7.20 -2.16
C THR A 88 7.08 7.71 -1.44
N GLY A 89 7.11 7.58 -0.12
CA GLY A 89 6.09 8.13 0.76
C GLY A 89 4.73 7.41 0.69
N PRO A 90 3.80 7.82 1.56
CA PRO A 90 2.52 7.16 1.73
C PRO A 90 1.59 7.38 0.53
N LEU A 91 0.52 6.60 0.47
CA LEU A 91 -0.61 6.78 -0.42
C LEU A 91 -1.59 7.76 0.25
N PRO A 92 -1.65 9.04 -0.15
CA PRO A 92 -2.45 10.05 0.54
C PRO A 92 -3.94 9.71 0.54
N GLU A 93 -4.39 8.98 -0.48
CA GLU A 93 -5.76 8.54 -0.62
C GLU A 93 -6.17 7.67 0.56
N LEU A 94 -5.27 6.85 1.13
CA LEU A 94 -5.51 5.95 2.25
C LEU A 94 -5.55 6.64 3.61
N LEU A 95 -4.85 7.76 3.79
CA LEU A 95 -4.79 8.49 5.06
C LEU A 95 -6.09 9.26 5.32
N ALA A 96 -6.56 9.26 6.57
CA ALA A 96 -7.74 9.98 7.04
C ALA A 96 -7.42 11.40 7.53
#